data_AF-A0A6I2UY21-F1
#
_entry.id   AF-A0A6I2UY21-F1
#
_cell.length_a   1.000
_cell.length_b   1.000
_cell.length_c   1.000
_cell.angle_alpha   90.00
_cell.angle_beta   90.00
_cell.angle_gamma   90.00
#
_symmetry.space_group_name_H-M   'P 1'
#
loop_
_entity.id
_entity.type
_entity.pdbx_description
1 polymer ?
#
loop_
_entity_poly.entity_id
_entity_poly.type
_entity_poly.pdbx_seq_one_letter_code
_entity_poly.pdbx_strand_id
1 'polypeptide(L)'
;IDISMSDVLAELSDGATLGRPHLADALIKKGVVSSRDEAFTEMLHNKSKFYVAHYSPKPAEAIALIKAAGGVAVIAHPMASHRGRTISYETFGDLISAGLDGIEVDHRDHSPDEKTALIKLARENNLVMTGASDYHGNGKLNLLAEYTTSNDQWDALRSRANADRVINL
;
A
#
# COMPACT_ATOMS: atom_id res chain seq x y z
N ILE A 1 1.17 15.89 25.83
CA ILE A 1 1.67 16.25 24.48
C ILE A 1 0.80 17.39 24.02
N ASP A 2 1.38 18.57 23.86
CA ASP A 2 0.67 19.75 23.36
C ASP A 2 0.79 19.75 21.82
N ILE A 3 -0.27 19.29 21.17
CA ILE A 3 -0.36 19.19 19.71
C ILE A 3 -1.78 19.55 19.27
N SER A 4 -1.89 20.31 18.19
CA SER A 4 -3.15 20.82 17.65
C SER A 4 -3.39 20.34 16.23
N MET A 5 -4.63 20.44 15.75
CA MET A 5 -4.95 20.16 14.35
C MET A 5 -4.21 21.11 13.39
N SER A 6 -3.95 22.36 13.77
CA SER A 6 -3.14 23.28 12.96
C SER A 6 -1.71 22.80 12.78
N ASP A 7 -1.10 22.18 13.80
CA ASP A 7 0.25 21.63 13.67
C ASP A 7 0.27 20.49 12.63
N VAL A 8 -0.76 19.64 12.63
CA VAL A 8 -0.86 18.51 11.69
C VAL A 8 -1.15 18.98 10.26
N LEU A 9 -2.05 19.96 10.10
CA LEU A 9 -2.38 20.53 8.80
C LEU A 9 -1.21 21.29 8.16
N ALA A 10 -0.29 21.83 8.96
CA ALA A 10 0.92 22.47 8.44
C ALA A 10 1.90 21.48 7.77
N GLU A 11 1.75 20.18 8.03
CA GLU A 11 2.53 19.12 7.37
C GLU A 11 1.87 18.61 6.08
N LEU A 12 0.65 19.06 5.78
CA LEU A 12 -0.09 18.62 4.61
C LEU A 12 0.31 19.46 3.38
N SER A 13 0.82 18.80 2.34
CA SER A 13 1.01 19.43 1.04
C SER A 13 -0.35 19.71 0.37
N ASP A 14 -0.42 20.73 -0.48
CA ASP A 14 -1.64 21.04 -1.24
C ASP A 14 -2.15 19.82 -2.02
N GLY A 15 -3.43 19.47 -1.81
CA GLY A 15 -4.07 18.32 -2.46
C GLY A 15 -3.74 16.96 -1.84
N ALA A 16 -2.88 16.88 -0.82
CA ALA A 16 -2.60 15.62 -0.13
C ALA A 16 -3.77 15.18 0.75
N THR A 17 -3.95 13.87 0.90
CA THR A 17 -4.92 13.30 1.83
C THR A 17 -4.32 13.23 3.23
N LEU A 18 -5.01 13.81 4.21
CA LEU A 18 -4.58 13.79 5.61
C LEU A 18 -4.49 12.36 6.14
N GLY A 19 -3.51 12.10 7.00
CA GLY A 19 -3.26 10.77 7.56
C GLY A 19 -2.21 10.77 8.66
N ARG A 20 -2.03 9.63 9.33
CA ARG A 20 -1.08 9.45 10.45
C ARG A 20 0.35 9.91 10.17
N PRO A 21 0.93 9.78 8.96
CA PRO A 21 2.27 10.30 8.69
C PRO A 21 2.42 11.81 8.98
N HIS A 22 1.39 12.62 8.69
CA HIS A 22 1.41 14.06 8.97
C HIS A 22 1.38 14.34 10.48
N LEU A 23 0.67 13.52 11.26
CA LEU A 23 0.73 13.59 12.72
C LEU A 23 2.12 13.20 13.24
N ALA A 24 2.77 12.20 12.63
CA ALA A 24 4.14 11.85 12.97
C ALA A 24 5.10 13.02 12.71
N ASP A 25 4.98 13.70 11.56
CA ASP A 25 5.81 14.87 11.23
C ASP A 25 5.60 16.03 12.21
N ALA A 26 4.34 16.32 12.58
CA ALA A 26 4.03 17.33 13.58
C ALA A 26 4.62 16.97 14.95
N LEU A 27 4.58 15.70 15.36
CA LEU A 27 5.21 15.22 16.59
C LEU A 27 6.74 15.36 16.56
N ILE A 28 7.38 15.11 15.41
CA ILE A 28 8.82 15.32 15.22
C ILE A 28 9.16 16.81 15.33
N LYS A 29 8.41 17.70 14.66
CA LYS A 29 8.63 19.15 14.75
C LYS A 29 8.44 19.72 16.17
N LYS A 30 7.56 19.11 16.95
CA LYS A 30 7.37 19.44 18.38
C LYS A 30 8.41 18.79 19.30
N GLY A 31 9.35 18.01 18.76
CA GLY A 31 10.40 17.32 19.51
C GLY A 31 9.88 16.19 20.41
N VAL A 32 8.70 15.64 20.12
CA VAL A 32 8.07 14.59 20.92
C VAL A 32 8.66 13.22 20.60
N VAL A 33 9.06 13.00 19.34
CA VAL A 33 9.69 11.78 18.82
C VAL A 33 10.78 12.18 17.83
N SER A 34 11.79 11.32 17.65
CA SER A 34 12.94 11.58 16.78
C SER A 34 12.75 11.16 15.33
N SER A 35 11.77 10.30 15.06
CA SER A 35 11.51 9.75 13.72
C SER A 35 10.06 9.31 13.54
N ARG A 36 9.64 9.12 12.28
CA ARG A 36 8.32 8.54 11.96
C ARG A 36 8.22 7.12 12.48
N ASP A 37 9.29 6.33 12.38
CA ASP A 37 9.31 4.94 12.86
C ASP A 37 9.07 4.86 14.37
N GLU A 38 9.70 5.76 15.14
CA GLU A 38 9.42 5.90 16.58
C GLU A 38 7.95 6.29 16.82
N ALA A 39 7.42 7.27 16.09
CA ALA A 39 6.03 7.68 16.21
C ALA A 39 5.06 6.52 15.99
N PHE A 40 5.27 5.72 14.93
CA PHE A 40 4.43 4.56 14.63
C PHE A 40 4.60 3.43 15.63
N THR A 41 5.81 3.20 16.12
CA THR A 41 6.10 2.15 17.11
C THR A 41 5.46 2.45 18.47
N GLU A 42 5.59 3.69 18.95
CA GLU A 42 5.20 4.07 20.31
C GLU A 42 3.76 4.58 20.42
N MET A 43 3.24 5.22 19.36
CA MET A 43 2.02 6.04 19.48
C MET A 43 0.97 5.84 18.40
N LEU A 44 1.36 5.65 17.14
CA LEU A 44 0.44 5.72 15.99
C LEU A 44 0.04 4.35 15.42
N HIS A 45 0.48 3.25 16.05
CA HIS A 45 0.06 1.89 15.72
C HIS A 45 -1.38 1.59 16.13
N ASN A 46 -1.98 0.57 15.50
CA ASN A 46 -3.41 0.25 15.65
C ASN A 46 -3.83 -0.26 17.05
N LYS A 47 -2.87 -0.57 17.93
CA LYS A 47 -3.14 -0.99 19.32
C LYS A 47 -2.98 0.15 20.34
N SER A 48 -2.57 1.33 19.87
CA SER A 48 -2.42 2.51 20.72
C SER A 48 -3.79 3.01 21.18
N LYS A 49 -3.84 3.55 22.40
CA LYS A 49 -5.04 4.22 22.94
C LYS A 49 -5.48 5.46 22.13
N PHE A 50 -4.62 5.96 21.24
CA PHE A 50 -4.90 7.10 20.37
C PHE A 50 -5.48 6.68 19.02
N TYR A 51 -5.48 5.38 18.69
CA TYR A 51 -5.94 4.91 17.39
C TYR A 51 -7.46 4.99 17.28
N VAL A 52 -7.93 5.68 16.25
CA VAL A 52 -9.32 5.70 15.83
C VAL A 52 -9.40 4.99 14.48
N ALA A 53 -10.24 3.96 14.40
CA ALA A 53 -10.44 3.23 13.17
C ALA A 53 -11.11 4.12 12.13
N HIS A 54 -10.51 4.23 10.95
CA HIS A 54 -11.13 4.83 9.77
C HIS A 54 -11.89 3.74 9.01
N TYR A 55 -13.06 4.09 8.45
CA TYR A 55 -13.78 3.18 7.58
C TYR A 55 -12.93 2.86 6.34
N SER A 56 -12.82 1.57 6.03
CA SER A 56 -12.26 1.09 4.77
C SER A 56 -13.23 0.08 4.19
N PRO A 57 -13.49 0.11 2.86
CA PRO A 57 -14.32 -0.91 2.23
C PRO A 57 -13.68 -2.28 2.38
N LYS A 58 -14.49 -3.34 2.26
CA LYS A 58 -13.92 -4.70 2.21
C LYS A 58 -13.08 -4.83 0.92
N PRO A 59 -11.99 -5.60 0.95
CA PRO A 59 -11.15 -5.79 -0.25
C PRO A 59 -11.94 -6.23 -1.49
N ALA A 60 -12.89 -7.16 -1.36
CA ALA A 60 -13.74 -7.58 -2.47
C ALA A 60 -14.62 -6.45 -3.03
N GLU A 61 -15.12 -5.56 -2.18
CA GLU A 61 -15.89 -4.38 -2.61
C GLU A 61 -14.99 -3.38 -3.35
N ALA A 62 -13.76 -3.17 -2.86
CA ALA A 62 -12.77 -2.33 -3.53
C ALA A 62 -12.39 -2.88 -4.92
N ILE A 63 -12.18 -4.20 -5.03
CA ILE A 63 -11.95 -4.85 -6.33
C ILE A 63 -13.14 -4.61 -7.25
N ALA A 64 -14.38 -4.87 -6.79
CA ALA A 64 -15.57 -4.67 -7.61
C ALA A 64 -15.70 -3.22 -8.12
N LEU A 65 -15.37 -2.22 -7.30
CA LEU A 65 -15.37 -0.81 -7.71
C LEU A 65 -14.30 -0.51 -8.77
N ILE A 66 -13.08 -1.04 -8.60
CA ILE A 66 -11.99 -0.89 -9.60
C ILE A 66 -12.41 -1.51 -10.93
N LYS A 67 -12.98 -2.74 -10.91
CA LYS A 67 -13.44 -3.43 -12.11
C LYS A 67 -14.61 -2.71 -12.77
N ALA A 68 -15.56 -2.18 -11.99
CA ALA A 68 -16.68 -1.40 -12.51
C ALA A 68 -16.22 -0.09 -13.19
N ALA A 69 -15.11 0.49 -12.74
CA ALA A 69 -14.46 1.63 -13.38
C ALA A 69 -13.64 1.26 -14.64
N GLY A 70 -13.59 -0.03 -15.01
CA GLY A 70 -12.80 -0.53 -16.14
C GLY A 70 -11.32 -0.72 -15.83
N GLY A 71 -10.92 -0.60 -14.56
CA GLY A 71 -9.55 -0.72 -14.10
C GLY A 71 -9.12 -2.16 -13.81
N VAL A 72 -7.91 -2.26 -13.25
CA VAL A 72 -7.22 -3.51 -12.96
C VAL A 72 -6.84 -3.51 -11.48
N ALA A 73 -7.28 -4.52 -10.74
CA ALA A 73 -7.09 -4.59 -9.30
C ALA A 73 -5.80 -5.35 -8.97
N VAL A 74 -4.85 -4.65 -8.34
CA VAL A 74 -3.59 -5.23 -7.86
C VAL A 74 -3.54 -5.10 -6.35
N ILE A 75 -3.22 -6.20 -5.66
CA ILE A 75 -2.98 -6.13 -4.22
C ILE A 75 -1.53 -5.74 -3.94
N ALA A 76 -1.35 -4.61 -3.27
CA ALA A 76 -0.05 -4.07 -2.90
C ALA A 76 0.51 -4.79 -1.66
N HIS A 77 1.80 -5.13 -1.74
CA HIS A 77 2.66 -5.69 -0.70
C HIS A 77 1.92 -6.59 0.32
N PRO A 78 1.19 -7.64 -0.12
CA PRO A 78 0.21 -8.36 0.70
C PRO A 78 0.83 -9.24 1.79
N MET A 79 2.14 -9.46 1.72
CA MET A 79 2.92 -10.23 2.69
C MET A 79 4.06 -9.40 3.28
N ALA A 80 3.96 -8.06 3.29
CA ALA A 80 4.91 -7.21 4.01
C ALA A 80 4.77 -7.39 5.53
N SER A 81 5.28 -8.53 6.03
CA SER A 81 5.15 -9.01 7.41
C SER A 81 5.66 -8.02 8.45
N HIS A 82 6.59 -7.14 8.07
CA HIS A 82 7.08 -6.04 8.90
C HIS A 82 5.99 -5.00 9.27
N ARG A 83 4.87 -4.94 8.53
CA ARG A 83 3.80 -3.95 8.74
C ARG A 83 2.52 -4.52 9.38
N GLY A 84 2.46 -5.82 9.70
CA GLY A 84 1.33 -6.40 10.43
C GLY A 84 0.92 -7.79 9.96
N ARG A 85 -0.38 -8.09 10.09
CA ARG A 85 -0.96 -9.39 9.71
C ARG A 85 -0.79 -9.61 8.21
N THR A 86 -0.12 -10.70 7.84
CA THR A 86 -0.06 -11.19 6.47
C THR A 86 -1.41 -11.75 6.05
N ILE A 87 -1.69 -11.70 4.75
CA ILE A 87 -2.93 -12.23 4.17
C ILE A 87 -2.82 -13.76 4.10
N SER A 88 -3.85 -14.46 4.58
CA SER A 88 -3.91 -15.92 4.50
C SER A 88 -4.20 -16.38 3.07
N TYR A 89 -3.82 -17.62 2.73
CA TYR A 89 -4.19 -18.21 1.43
C TYR A 89 -5.70 -18.21 1.17
N GLU A 90 -6.53 -18.43 2.20
CA GLU A 90 -7.99 -18.38 2.09
C GLU A 90 -8.48 -16.98 1.70
N THR A 91 -7.92 -15.95 2.33
CA THR A 91 -8.21 -14.55 1.97
C THR A 91 -7.82 -14.25 0.53
N PHE A 92 -6.71 -14.79 0.02
CA PHE A 92 -6.38 -14.63 -1.41
C PHE A 92 -7.42 -15.28 -2.33
N GLY A 93 -7.95 -16.46 -1.96
CA GLY A 93 -9.02 -17.12 -2.71
C GLY A 93 -10.25 -16.23 -2.89
N ASP A 94 -10.66 -15.52 -1.83
CA ASP A 94 -11.77 -14.57 -1.89
C ASP A 94 -11.47 -13.37 -2.82
N LEU A 95 -10.24 -12.84 -2.77
CA LEU A 95 -9.85 -11.72 -3.64
C LEU A 95 -9.81 -12.13 -5.11
N ILE A 96 -9.24 -13.30 -5.40
CA ILE A 96 -9.19 -13.87 -6.75
C ILE A 96 -10.60 -14.08 -7.28
N SER A 97 -11.49 -14.66 -6.45
CA SER A 97 -12.91 -14.85 -6.79
C SER A 97 -13.64 -13.53 -7.02
N ALA A 98 -13.23 -12.46 -6.33
CA ALA A 98 -13.76 -11.10 -6.53
C ALA A 98 -13.22 -10.40 -7.80
N GLY A 99 -12.25 -11.00 -8.49
CA GLY A 99 -11.68 -10.46 -9.74
C GLY A 99 -10.34 -9.75 -9.57
N LEU A 100 -9.51 -10.16 -8.60
CA LEU A 100 -8.13 -9.69 -8.49
C LEU A 100 -7.33 -10.02 -9.77
N ASP A 101 -6.64 -9.03 -10.31
CA ASP A 101 -5.90 -9.17 -11.57
C ASP A 101 -4.39 -9.35 -11.35
N GLY A 102 -3.86 -8.80 -10.26
CA GLY A 102 -2.42 -8.82 -10.01
C GLY A 102 -2.05 -8.78 -8.53
N ILE A 103 -0.78 -9.07 -8.30
CA ILE A 103 -0.17 -9.13 -6.98
C ILE A 103 1.21 -8.51 -7.03
N GLU A 104 1.51 -7.65 -6.06
CA GLU A 104 2.87 -7.12 -5.93
C GLU A 104 3.78 -8.19 -5.34
N VAL A 105 4.82 -8.53 -6.09
CA VAL A 105 5.83 -9.54 -5.75
C VAL A 105 7.13 -8.85 -5.32
N ASP A 106 7.54 -7.84 -6.09
CA ASP A 106 8.82 -7.16 -5.93
C ASP A 106 8.65 -5.89 -5.10
N HIS A 107 8.96 -6.01 -3.80
CA HIS A 107 8.89 -4.93 -2.83
C HIS A 107 9.90 -5.19 -1.69
N ARG A 108 10.49 -4.12 -1.12
CA ARG A 108 11.54 -4.25 -0.09
C ARG A 108 11.11 -4.97 1.19
N ASP A 109 9.82 -4.87 1.51
CA ASP A 109 9.25 -5.44 2.73
C ASP A 109 8.94 -6.94 2.57
N HIS A 110 9.22 -7.55 1.41
CA HIS A 110 9.11 -9.00 1.19
C HIS A 110 10.46 -9.68 1.39
N SER A 111 10.48 -10.67 2.28
CA SER A 111 11.58 -11.64 2.37
C SER A 111 11.66 -12.53 1.11
N PRO A 112 12.81 -13.19 0.88
CA PRO A 112 12.94 -14.15 -0.24
C PRO A 112 11.89 -15.26 -0.24
N ASP A 113 11.48 -15.74 0.95
CA ASP A 113 10.49 -16.80 1.10
C ASP A 113 9.08 -16.30 0.76
N GLU A 114 8.71 -15.11 1.24
CA GLU A 114 7.44 -14.45 0.89
C GLU A 114 7.37 -14.19 -0.62
N LYS A 115 8.44 -13.67 -1.21
CA LYS A 115 8.53 -13.48 -2.67
C LYS A 115 8.31 -14.79 -3.43
N THR A 116 8.93 -15.89 -2.98
CA THR A 116 8.78 -17.21 -3.59
C THR A 116 7.33 -17.70 -3.50
N ALA A 117 6.68 -17.53 -2.34
CA ALA A 117 5.28 -17.89 -2.14
C ALA A 117 4.33 -17.05 -3.03
N LEU A 118 4.59 -15.74 -3.15
CA LEU A 118 3.81 -14.82 -3.99
C LEU A 118 3.94 -15.18 -5.48
N ILE A 119 5.14 -15.50 -5.96
CA ILE A 119 5.36 -15.95 -7.35
C ILE A 119 4.58 -17.24 -7.63
N LYS A 120 4.62 -18.20 -6.70
CA LYS A 120 3.88 -19.45 -6.83
C LYS A 120 2.37 -19.19 -6.92
N LEU A 121 1.83 -18.41 -5.98
CA LEU A 121 0.42 -18.03 -5.95
C LEU A 121 -0.01 -17.32 -7.25
N ALA A 122 0.81 -16.38 -7.72
CA ALA A 122 0.53 -15.64 -8.95
C ALA A 122 0.44 -16.56 -10.17
N ARG A 123 1.39 -17.50 -10.30
CA ARG A 123 1.42 -18.47 -11.41
C ARG A 123 0.23 -19.43 -11.37
N GLU A 124 -0.11 -19.94 -10.19
CA GLU A 124 -1.22 -20.89 -10.01
C GLU A 124 -2.58 -20.26 -10.35
N ASN A 125 -2.72 -18.94 -10.18
CA ASN A 125 -3.98 -18.22 -10.36
C ASN A 125 -3.98 -17.25 -11.55
N ASN A 126 -2.95 -17.32 -12.42
CA ASN A 126 -2.79 -16.44 -13.57
C ASN A 126 -2.91 -14.93 -13.21
N LEU A 127 -2.26 -14.52 -12.11
CA LEU A 127 -2.19 -13.12 -11.69
C LEU A 127 -0.95 -12.44 -12.29
N VAL A 128 -1.10 -11.16 -12.62
CA VAL A 128 0.04 -10.32 -13.01
C VAL A 128 0.93 -10.08 -11.81
N MET A 129 2.25 -10.20 -12.00
CA MET A 129 3.24 -9.91 -10.96
C MET A 129 3.75 -8.49 -11.14
N THR A 130 3.54 -7.63 -10.14
CA THR A 130 4.04 -6.24 -10.16
C THR A 130 5.21 -6.06 -9.19
N GLY A 131 5.96 -4.99 -9.43
CA GLY A 131 6.98 -4.47 -8.52
C GLY A 131 6.92 -2.97 -8.45
N ALA A 132 7.04 -2.42 -7.23
CA ALA A 132 7.09 -0.99 -7.02
C ALA A 132 7.93 -0.62 -5.79
N SER A 133 8.36 0.64 -5.79
CA SER A 133 9.20 1.17 -4.72
C SER A 133 8.43 1.60 -3.47
N ASP A 134 7.12 1.87 -3.52
CA ASP A 134 6.41 2.54 -2.41
C ASP A 134 7.14 3.83 -1.95
N TYR A 135 7.73 4.58 -2.89
CA TYR A 135 8.56 5.76 -2.63
C TYR A 135 7.74 6.90 -2.01
N HIS A 136 8.25 7.48 -0.92
CA HIS A 136 7.59 8.56 -0.16
C HIS A 136 8.54 9.74 0.11
N GLY A 137 9.48 10.02 -0.80
CA GLY A 137 10.47 11.08 -0.60
C GLY A 137 11.44 10.73 0.53
N ASN A 138 11.76 11.71 1.36
CA ASN A 138 12.55 11.52 2.58
C ASN A 138 11.75 10.89 3.74
N GLY A 139 10.47 10.56 3.49
CA GLY A 139 9.56 10.03 4.51
C GLY A 139 9.67 8.52 4.75
N LYS A 140 10.43 7.80 3.93
CA LYS A 140 10.76 6.37 4.04
C LYS A 140 12.17 6.12 3.47
N LEU A 141 12.74 4.96 3.77
CA LEU A 141 14.03 4.51 3.24
C LEU A 141 13.96 3.98 1.80
N ASN A 142 12.75 3.83 1.25
CA ASN A 142 12.51 3.36 -0.11
C ASN A 142 13.18 4.31 -1.11
N LEU A 143 13.93 3.77 -2.08
CA LEU A 143 14.48 4.55 -3.18
C LEU A 143 13.54 4.48 -4.39
N LEU A 144 13.40 5.59 -5.12
CA LEU A 144 12.60 5.61 -6.33
C LEU A 144 13.11 4.54 -7.30
N ALA A 145 12.18 3.74 -7.81
CA ALA A 145 12.45 2.64 -8.75
C ALA A 145 13.38 1.53 -8.23
N GLU A 146 13.55 1.35 -6.91
CA GLU A 146 14.31 0.21 -6.35
C GLU A 146 13.72 -1.16 -6.72
N TYR A 147 12.40 -1.20 -6.99
CA TYR A 147 11.71 -2.29 -7.67
C TYR A 147 10.85 -1.73 -8.79
N THR A 148 10.70 -2.53 -9.84
CA THR A 148 9.97 -2.16 -11.06
C THR A 148 9.11 -3.33 -11.53
N THR A 149 8.07 -3.02 -12.30
CA THR A 149 7.28 -4.02 -13.01
C THR A 149 7.91 -4.24 -14.39
N SER A 150 8.17 -5.49 -14.76
CA SER A 150 8.73 -5.80 -16.07
C SER A 150 7.74 -5.49 -17.20
N ASN A 151 8.25 -5.19 -18.39
CA ASN A 151 7.42 -4.77 -19.52
C ASN A 151 6.36 -5.81 -19.91
N ASP A 152 6.68 -7.10 -19.86
CA ASP A 152 5.73 -8.18 -20.14
C ASP A 152 4.58 -8.25 -19.12
N GLN A 153 4.88 -8.03 -17.84
CA GLN A 153 3.87 -7.96 -16.79
C GLN A 153 3.04 -6.68 -16.92
N TRP A 154 3.67 -5.57 -17.29
CA TRP A 154 2.95 -4.32 -17.57
C TRP A 154 1.98 -4.46 -18.74
N ASP A 155 2.40 -5.07 -19.85
CA ASP A 155 1.54 -5.34 -21.00
C ASP A 155 0.41 -6.29 -20.63
N ALA A 156 0.69 -7.32 -19.83
CA ALA A 156 -0.32 -8.22 -19.28
C ALA A 156 -1.33 -7.48 -18.40
N LEU A 157 -0.88 -6.56 -17.54
CA LEU A 157 -1.74 -5.72 -16.70
C LEU A 157 -2.65 -4.85 -17.57
N ARG A 158 -2.05 -4.15 -18.54
CA ARG A 158 -2.77 -3.26 -19.46
C ARG A 158 -3.83 -4.00 -20.27
N SER A 159 -3.55 -5.23 -20.69
CA SER A 159 -4.49 -6.06 -21.46
C SER A 159 -5.76 -6.44 -20.69
N ARG A 160 -5.75 -6.32 -19.35
CA ARG A 160 -6.90 -6.62 -18.47
C ARG A 160 -7.78 -5.39 -18.20
N ALA A 161 -7.36 -4.20 -18.62
CA ALA A 161 -8.14 -2.98 -18.46
C ALA A 161 -9.22 -2.89 -19.55
N ASN A 162 -10.44 -2.50 -19.16
CA ASN A 162 -11.55 -2.28 -20.08
C ASN A 162 -11.75 -0.79 -20.43
N ALA A 163 -11.02 0.10 -19.74
CA ALA A 163 -10.92 1.51 -20.05
C ALA A 163 -9.46 1.94 -19.84
N ASP A 164 -8.80 2.41 -20.89
CA ASP A 164 -7.40 2.80 -20.89
C ASP A 164 -7.23 4.31 -20.98
N ARG A 165 -8.18 5.09 -20.42
CA ARG A 165 -8.10 6.55 -20.46
C ARG A 165 -6.89 7.02 -19.64
N VAL A 166 -5.76 7.12 -20.32
CA VAL A 166 -4.60 7.89 -19.88
C VAL A 166 -5.10 9.32 -19.79
N ILE A 167 -5.28 9.83 -18.58
CA ILE A 167 -5.45 11.27 -18.38
C ILE A 167 -4.10 11.88 -18.73
N ASN A 168 -3.98 12.38 -19.96
CA ASN A 168 -2.89 13.27 -20.30
C ASN A 168 -3.05 14.51 -19.42
N LEU A 169 -2.18 14.64 -18.41
CA LEU A 169 -2.02 15.84 -17.59
C LEU A 169 -1.25 16.90 -18.38
#